data_AF-A0A1Z8UCJ2-F1
#
_entry.id   AF-A0A1Z8UCJ2-F1
#
_cell.length_a   1.000
_cell.length_b   1.000
_cell.length_c   1.000
_cell.angle_alpha   90.00
_cell.angle_beta   90.00
_cell.angle_gamma   90.00
#
_symmetry.space_group_name_H-M   'P 1'
#
loop_
_entity.id
_entity.type
_entity.pdbx_description
1 polymer ?
#
loop_
_entity_poly.entity_id
_entity_poly.type
_entity_poly.pdbx_seq_one_letter_code
_entity_poly.pdbx_strand_id
1 'polypeptide(L)'
;MRASQFIKENIDSDAVNELDIYIMNNEDLYRRRFMPIISNIKRKLAKNVYDHEKAQKLWMYLVNDAAKEYVKEFGSTQDDVSNMFPKETREQVARVISDRELENIKQGEYDAPKGTVS
;
A
#
# COMPACT_ATOMS: atom_id res chain seq x y z
N MET A 1 30.36 1.76 13.01
CA MET A 1 28.94 1.55 12.63
C MET A 1 28.69 2.27 11.32
N ARG A 2 28.05 1.65 10.33
CA ARG A 2 27.85 2.23 8.98
C ARG A 2 26.59 3.10 8.98
N ALA A 3 26.63 4.29 8.38
CA ALA A 3 25.51 5.24 8.30
C ALA A 3 24.21 4.64 7.73
N SER A 4 24.32 3.63 6.86
CA SER A 4 23.19 2.85 6.35
C SER A 4 22.45 2.03 7.40
N GLN A 5 23.05 1.77 8.56
CA GLN A 5 22.43 1.07 9.68
C GLN A 5 21.58 2.03 10.54
N PHE A 6 21.96 3.31 10.63
CA PHE A 6 21.20 4.35 11.34
C PHE A 6 19.90 4.75 10.63
N ILE A 7 19.89 4.81 9.29
CA ILE A 7 18.67 5.12 8.51
C ILE A 7 17.58 4.05 8.71
N LYS A 8 17.98 2.81 9.00
CA LYS A 8 17.05 1.68 9.17
C LYS A 8 16.32 1.69 10.53
N GLU A 9 16.83 2.41 11.53
CA GLU A 9 16.35 2.35 12.92
C GLU A 9 15.32 3.41 13.28
N ASN A 10 15.00 4.36 12.38
CA ASN A 10 13.94 5.34 12.63
C ASN A 10 13.14 5.60 11.35
N ILE A 11 12.53 4.54 10.79
CA ILE A 11 11.45 4.74 9.84
C ILE A 11 10.38 5.53 10.59
N ASP A 12 10.05 6.70 10.05
CA ASP A 12 9.03 7.57 10.60
C ASP A 12 7.68 6.84 10.58
N SER A 13 7.31 6.28 11.74
CA SER A 13 6.07 5.53 11.89
C SER A 13 4.85 6.41 11.68
N ASP A 14 4.96 7.71 11.96
CA ASP A 14 3.87 8.65 11.80
C ASP A 14 3.63 8.88 10.31
N ALA A 15 4.68 9.08 9.52
CA ALA A 15 4.58 9.20 8.06
C ALA A 15 4.06 7.91 7.39
N VAL A 16 4.44 6.73 7.91
CA VAL A 16 3.89 5.44 7.43
C VAL A 16 2.38 5.37 7.69
N ASN A 17 1.96 5.64 8.93
CA ASN A 17 0.56 5.56 9.33
C ASN A 17 -0.28 6.60 8.59
N GLU A 18 0.22 7.82 8.44
CA GLU A 18 -0.46 8.90 7.73
C GLU A 18 -0.73 8.54 6.27
N LEU A 19 0.29 8.05 5.55
CA LEU A 19 0.11 7.67 4.15
C LEU A 19 -0.81 6.46 3.99
N ASP A 20 -0.76 5.48 4.90
CA ASP A 20 -1.71 4.36 4.90
C ASP A 20 -3.15 4.83 5.13
N ILE A 21 -3.38 5.70 6.12
CA ILE A 21 -4.69 6.31 6.40
C ILE A 21 -5.20 7.09 5.19
N TYR A 22 -4.34 7.87 4.53
CA TYR A 22 -4.70 8.59 3.31
C TYR A 22 -5.18 7.64 2.21
N ILE A 23 -4.45 6.53 1.98
CA ILE A 23 -4.84 5.52 0.99
C ILE A 23 -6.19 4.91 1.34
N MET A 24 -6.43 4.54 2.61
CA MET A 24 -7.67 3.89 3.03
C MET A 24 -8.89 4.81 2.95
N ASN A 25 -8.70 6.12 3.07
CA ASN A 25 -9.77 7.12 3.02
C ASN A 25 -10.03 7.70 1.61
N ASN A 26 -9.21 7.35 0.62
CA ASN A 26 -9.35 7.87 -0.74
C ASN A 26 -10.12 6.88 -1.64
N GLU A 27 -11.40 7.19 -1.89
CA GLU A 27 -12.30 6.36 -2.70
C GLU A 27 -11.80 6.14 -4.14
N ASP A 28 -11.16 7.14 -4.74
CA ASP A 28 -10.64 7.03 -6.11
C ASP A 28 -9.45 6.06 -6.18
N LEU A 29 -8.49 6.17 -5.25
CA LEU A 29 -7.39 5.21 -5.09
C LEU A 29 -7.92 3.81 -4.81
N TYR A 30 -8.94 3.69 -3.96
CA TYR A 30 -9.58 2.42 -3.64
C TYR A 30 -10.13 1.73 -4.89
N ARG A 31 -10.93 2.46 -5.66
CA ARG A 31 -11.58 1.97 -6.89
C ARG A 31 -10.59 1.68 -8.02
N ARG A 32 -9.63 2.59 -8.26
CA ARG A 32 -8.77 2.55 -9.46
C ARG A 32 -7.50 1.70 -9.29
N ARG A 33 -7.02 1.50 -8.05
CA ARG A 33 -5.79 0.77 -7.74
C ARG A 33 -6.00 -0.36 -6.75
N PHE A 34 -6.55 -0.07 -5.56
CA PHE A 34 -6.60 -1.02 -4.45
C PHE A 34 -7.37 -2.30 -4.80
N MET A 35 -8.65 -2.20 -5.19
CA MET A 35 -9.48 -3.36 -5.51
C MET A 35 -8.99 -4.19 -6.71
N PRO A 36 -8.44 -3.58 -7.79
CA PRO A 36 -7.73 -4.33 -8.83
C PRO A 36 -6.53 -5.14 -8.32
N ILE A 37 -5.74 -4.62 -7.38
CA ILE A 37 -4.61 -5.34 -6.78
C ILE A 37 -5.12 -6.53 -5.95
N ILE A 38 -6.14 -6.33 -5.10
CA ILE A 38 -6.80 -7.40 -4.35
C ILE A 38 -7.27 -8.52 -5.29
N SER A 39 -7.99 -8.15 -6.37
CA SER A 39 -8.49 -9.11 -7.36
C SER A 39 -7.36 -9.89 -8.06
N ASN A 40 -6.21 -9.26 -8.29
CA ASN A 40 -5.03 -9.93 -8.83
C ASN A 40 -4.46 -10.94 -7.83
N ILE A 41 -4.29 -10.54 -6.56
CA ILE A 41 -3.74 -11.39 -5.49
C ILE A 41 -4.64 -12.62 -5.28
N LYS A 42 -5.97 -12.43 -5.15
CA LYS A 42 -6.93 -13.55 -5.05
C LYS A 42 -6.76 -14.56 -6.18
N ARG A 43 -6.64 -14.08 -7.42
CA ARG A 43 -6.43 -14.93 -8.61
C ARG A 43 -5.11 -15.70 -8.55
N LYS A 44 -4.04 -15.09 -8.02
CA LYS A 44 -2.73 -15.72 -7.88
C LYS A 44 -2.72 -16.78 -6.77
N LEU A 45 -3.39 -16.51 -5.65
CA LEU A 45 -3.59 -17.48 -4.58
C LEU A 45 -4.41 -18.69 -5.07
N ALA A 46 -5.52 -18.46 -5.76
CA ALA A 46 -6.34 -19.54 -6.33
C ALA A 46 -5.58 -20.43 -7.34
N LYS A 47 -4.53 -19.89 -7.97
CA LYS A 47 -3.65 -20.61 -8.90
C LYS A 47 -2.39 -21.18 -8.24
N ASN A 48 -2.22 -21.03 -6.92
CA ASN A 48 -1.01 -21.42 -6.18
C ASN A 48 0.30 -20.83 -6.76
N VAL A 49 0.24 -19.63 -7.35
CA VAL A 49 1.39 -18.91 -7.92
C VAL A 49 1.58 -17.52 -7.30
N TYR A 50 1.07 -17.35 -6.08
CA TYR A 50 1.26 -16.12 -5.33
C TYR A 50 2.74 -15.97 -4.92
N ASP A 51 3.25 -14.76 -5.07
CA ASP A 51 4.61 -14.36 -4.73
C ASP A 51 4.49 -13.07 -3.94
N HIS A 52 4.88 -13.13 -2.67
CA HIS A 52 4.68 -12.05 -1.73
C HIS A 52 5.54 -10.82 -2.05
N GLU A 53 6.78 -11.01 -2.51
CA GLU A 53 7.64 -9.90 -2.92
C GLU A 53 7.08 -9.19 -4.16
N LYS A 54 6.51 -9.95 -5.10
CA LYS A 54 5.80 -9.35 -6.25
C LYS A 54 4.55 -8.59 -5.82
N ALA A 55 3.83 -9.05 -4.81
CA ALA A 55 2.67 -8.33 -4.26
C ALA A 55 3.10 -7.00 -3.63
N GLN A 56 4.17 -6.96 -2.83
CA GLN A 56 4.73 -5.72 -2.28
C GLN A 56 5.10 -4.72 -3.39
N LYS A 57 5.68 -5.18 -4.51
CA LYS A 57 5.95 -4.33 -5.69
C LYS A 57 4.68 -3.79 -6.34
N LEU A 58 3.60 -4.57 -6.38
CA LEU A 58 2.32 -4.09 -6.89
C LEU A 58 1.74 -2.99 -6.00
N TRP A 59 1.77 -3.19 -4.68
CA TRP A 59 1.33 -2.18 -3.70
C TRP A 59 2.16 -0.90 -3.78
N MET A 60 3.45 -0.99 -4.11
CA MET A 60 4.29 0.19 -4.31
C MET A 60 3.76 1.14 -5.40
N TYR A 61 3.09 0.64 -6.44
CA TYR A 61 2.46 1.52 -7.44
C TYR A 61 1.30 2.33 -6.86
N LEU A 62 0.48 1.72 -5.99
CA LEU A 62 -0.57 2.43 -5.27
C LEU A 62 0.04 3.48 -4.33
N VAL A 63 1.02 3.08 -3.51
CA VAL A 63 1.66 3.98 -2.54
C VAL A 63 2.35 5.17 -3.23
N ASN A 64 2.99 4.96 -4.38
CA ASN A 64 3.61 6.03 -5.15
C ASN A 64 2.60 7.02 -5.73
N ASP A 65 1.45 6.52 -6.19
CA ASP A 65 0.36 7.38 -6.66
C ASP A 65 -0.23 8.18 -5.50
N ALA A 66 -0.48 7.52 -4.36
CA ALA A 66 -1.00 8.15 -3.15
C ALA A 66 -0.08 9.23 -2.58
N ALA A 67 1.23 8.97 -2.52
CA ALA A 67 2.20 9.95 -2.04
C ALA A 67 2.22 11.21 -2.92
N LYS A 68 2.08 11.05 -4.24
CA LYS A 68 1.99 12.20 -5.16
C LYS A 68 0.71 12.99 -4.97
N GLU A 69 -0.42 12.32 -4.76
CA GLU A 69 -1.70 12.96 -4.48
C GLU A 69 -1.66 13.71 -3.14
N TYR A 70 -1.14 13.08 -2.09
CA TYR A 70 -0.96 13.68 -0.78
C TYR A 70 -0.11 14.97 -0.86
N VAL A 71 1.08 14.91 -1.48
CA VAL A 71 1.95 16.09 -1.60
C VAL A 71 1.26 17.22 -2.36
N LYS A 72 0.47 16.89 -3.38
CA LYS A 72 -0.30 17.89 -4.13
C LYS A 72 -1.39 18.55 -3.29
N GLU A 73 -1.98 17.81 -2.35
CA GLU A 73 -3.10 18.26 -1.53
C GLU A 73 -2.66 19.01 -0.26
N PHE A 74 -1.61 18.53 0.40
CA PHE A 74 -1.18 19.02 1.72
C PHE A 74 0.24 19.60 1.74
N GLY A 75 1.03 19.37 0.70
CA GLY A 75 2.39 19.89 0.60
C GLY A 75 2.42 21.38 0.23
N SER A 76 3.54 22.02 0.55
CA SER A 76 3.88 23.36 0.07
C SER A 76 4.58 23.31 -1.30
N THR A 77 4.84 24.47 -1.90
CA THR A 77 5.58 24.57 -3.17
C THR A 77 7.02 24.04 -3.11
N GLN A 78 7.57 23.85 -1.92
CA GLN A 78 8.92 23.29 -1.72
C GLN A 78 8.90 21.80 -1.43
N ASP A 79 7.72 21.22 -1.16
CA ASP A 79 7.59 19.83 -0.80
C ASP A 79 7.53 18.94 -2.04
N ASP A 80 8.16 17.77 -1.92
CA ASP A 80 8.08 16.71 -2.90
C ASP A 80 7.92 15.35 -2.19
N VAL A 81 7.66 14.32 -2.99
CA VAL A 81 7.46 12.96 -2.48
C VAL A 81 8.68 12.45 -1.73
N SER A 82 9.90 12.74 -2.17
CA SER A 82 11.11 12.27 -1.49
C SER A 82 11.30 12.91 -0.11
N ASN A 83 10.88 14.15 0.05
CA ASN A 83 11.00 14.91 1.30
C ASN A 83 9.93 14.46 2.30
N MET A 84 8.66 14.34 1.87
CA MET A 84 7.55 13.96 2.75
C MET A 84 7.45 12.45 2.98
N PHE A 85 7.69 11.66 1.93
CA PHE A 85 7.62 10.20 1.97
C PHE A 85 8.84 9.56 1.28
N PRO A 86 9.99 9.52 1.99
CA PRO A 86 11.19 8.83 1.53
C PRO A 86 10.89 7.42 1.00
N LYS A 87 11.75 6.91 0.11
CA LYS A 87 11.50 5.63 -0.57
C LYS A 87 11.28 4.50 0.44
N GLU A 88 12.06 4.48 1.50
CA GLU A 88 12.02 3.51 2.59
C GLU A 88 10.68 3.55 3.32
N THR A 89 10.14 4.74 3.58
CA THR A 89 8.79 4.94 4.15
C THR A 89 7.73 4.35 3.24
N ARG A 90 7.77 4.65 1.93
CA ARG A 90 6.81 4.10 0.95
C ARG A 90 6.92 2.59 0.80
N GLU A 91 8.14 2.05 0.82
CA GLU A 91 8.37 0.60 0.83
C GLU A 91 7.80 -0.05 2.10
N GLN A 92 7.92 0.61 3.25
CA GLN A 92 7.33 0.13 4.50
C GLN A 92 5.81 0.15 4.45
N VAL A 93 5.18 1.22 3.95
CA VAL A 93 3.72 1.27 3.74
C VAL A 93 3.26 0.14 2.81
N ALA A 94 3.98 -0.09 1.70
CA ALA A 94 3.65 -1.17 0.77
C ALA A 94 3.74 -2.57 1.43
N ARG A 95 4.69 -2.79 2.35
CA ARG A 95 4.78 -4.03 3.13
C ARG A 95 3.61 -4.16 4.10
N VAL A 96 3.31 -3.11 4.87
CA VAL A 96 2.19 -3.09 5.82
C VAL A 96 0.87 -3.43 5.14
N ILE A 97 0.57 -2.79 4.01
CA ILE A 97 -0.63 -3.08 3.21
C ILE A 97 -0.57 -4.51 2.67
N SER A 98 0.57 -4.96 2.14
CA SER A 98 0.71 -6.31 1.58
C SER A 98 0.43 -7.40 2.62
N ASP A 99 0.92 -7.23 3.84
CA ASP A 99 0.74 -8.18 4.94
C ASP A 99 -0.70 -8.16 5.43
N ARG A 100 -1.25 -6.98 5.72
CA ARG A 100 -2.64 -6.79 6.16
C ARG A 100 -3.62 -7.37 5.16
N GLU A 101 -3.48 -7.03 3.88
CA GLU A 101 -4.46 -7.43 2.88
C GLU A 101 -4.32 -8.90 2.46
N LEU A 102 -3.14 -9.49 2.58
CA LEU A 102 -3.00 -10.94 2.42
C LEU A 102 -3.81 -11.68 3.50
N GLU A 103 -3.78 -11.21 4.74
CA GLU A 103 -4.55 -11.80 5.84
C GLU A 103 -6.06 -11.61 5.63
N ASN A 104 -6.50 -10.39 5.31
CA ASN A 104 -7.90 -10.10 4.98
C ASN A 104 -8.42 -11.00 3.83
N ILE A 105 -7.63 -11.21 2.78
CA ILE A 105 -7.98 -12.12 1.68
C ILE A 105 -8.14 -13.56 2.17
N LYS A 106 -7.26 -14.04 3.06
CA LYS A 106 -7.36 -15.41 3.61
C LYS A 106 -8.56 -15.58 4.53
N GLN A 107 -8.95 -14.52 5.23
CA GLN A 107 -10.14 -14.49 6.10
C GLN A 107 -11.45 -14.39 5.30
N GLY A 108 -11.38 -14.12 4.00
CA GLY A 108 -12.56 -14.05 3.12
C GLY A 108 -13.25 -12.70 3.13
N GLU A 109 -12.61 -11.64 3.66
CA GLU A 109 -13.17 -10.26 3.72
C GLU A 109 -13.59 -9.71 2.35
N TYR A 110 -13.01 -10.24 1.28
CA TYR A 110 -13.27 -9.83 -0.09
C TYR A 110 -14.11 -10.83 -0.89
N ASP A 111 -14.70 -11.83 -0.25
CA ASP A 111 -15.58 -12.77 -0.92
C ASP A 111 -16.96 -12.15 -1.13
N ALA A 112 -17.52 -12.36 -2.32
CA ALA A 112 -18.90 -11.92 -2.56
C ALA A 112 -19.81 -12.62 -1.54
N PRO A 113 -20.77 -11.89 -0.94
CA PRO A 113 -21.74 -12.52 -0.05
C PRO A 113 -22.41 -13.68 -0.80
N LYS A 114 -22.42 -14.86 -0.18
CA LYS A 114 -23.10 -16.04 -0.72
C LYS A 114 -24.61 -15.74 -0.80
N GLY A 115 -25.09 -15.17 -1.91
CA GLY A 115 -26.53 -14.95 -2.08
C GLY A 115 -27.02 -13.93 -3.11
N THR A 116 -26.20 -13.05 -3.70
CA THR A 116 -26.70 -12.15 -4.76
C THR A 116 -26.48 -12.75 -6.15
N VAL A 117 -27.29 -13.78 -6.44
CA VAL A 117 -27.66 -14.11 -7.82
C VAL A 117 -28.71 -13.07 -8.21
N SER A 118 -28.45 -12.28 -9.26
CA SER A 118 -29.52 -11.68 -10.07
C SER A 118 -29.72 -12.52 -11.30
#